data_AF-A0A0Q4EX72-F1
#
_entry.id   AF-A0A0Q4EX72-F1
#
_cell.length_a   1.000
_cell.length_b   1.000
_cell.length_c   1.000
_cell.angle_alpha   90.00
_cell.angle_beta   90.00
_cell.angle_gamma   90.00
#
_symmetry.space_group_name_H-M   'P 1'
#
loop_
_entity.id
_entity.type
_entity.pdbx_description
1 polymer ?
#
loop_
_entity_poly.entity_id
_entity_poly.type
_entity_poly.pdbx_seq_one_letter_code
_entity_poly.pdbx_strand_id
1 'polypeptide(L)'
;MSASKRLTPEQFARAIEGMTISERPIAMARAVLVDGMSQSDCARAMSVSRNAVSLAVNRVRDAFEAVPVGFERVTAILPIHQASVVKGWNERAPFKREVAR
;
A
#
# COMPACT_ATOMS: atom_id res chain seq x y z
N MET A 1 -16.95 -10.83 -6.62
CA MET A 1 -15.73 -10.53 -7.41
C MET A 1 -15.42 -9.07 -7.23
N SER A 2 -14.52 -8.73 -6.31
CA SER A 2 -14.30 -7.33 -5.91
C SER A 2 -13.54 -6.60 -7.01
N ALA A 3 -14.20 -5.60 -7.60
CA ALA A 3 -13.66 -4.73 -8.63
C ALA A 3 -12.24 -4.28 -8.26
N SER A 4 -11.28 -4.45 -9.18
CA SER A 4 -9.95 -3.90 -8.99
C SER A 4 -10.05 -2.38 -8.94
N LYS A 5 -10.20 -1.83 -7.73
CA LYS A 5 -9.98 -0.41 -7.48
C LYS A 5 -8.57 -0.11 -7.97
N ARG A 6 -8.49 0.65 -9.05
CA ARG A 6 -7.25 1.24 -9.55
C ARG A 6 -6.81 2.29 -8.53
N LEU A 7 -5.50 2.43 -8.35
CA LEU A 7 -4.91 3.48 -7.55
C LEU A 7 -4.39 4.55 -8.49
N THR A 8 -4.50 5.82 -8.10
CA THR A 8 -3.75 6.88 -8.78
C THR A 8 -2.25 6.70 -8.52
N PRO A 9 -1.36 7.29 -9.34
CA PRO A 9 0.08 7.25 -9.08
C PRO A 9 0.45 7.76 -7.68
N GLU A 10 -0.24 8.79 -7.19
CA GLU A 10 -0.03 9.38 -5.87
C GLU A 10 -0.48 8.42 -4.77
N GLN A 11 -1.69 7.83 -4.90
CA GLN A 11 -2.18 6.83 -3.95
C GLN A 11 -1.25 5.61 -3.88
N PHE A 12 -0.72 5.18 -5.02
CA PHE A 12 0.26 4.09 -5.08
C PHE A 12 1.58 4.48 -4.39
N ALA A 13 2.11 5.68 -4.67
CA ALA A 13 3.33 6.17 -4.02
C ALA A 13 3.20 6.23 -2.49
N ARG A 14 2.05 6.70 -1.99
CA ARG A 14 1.74 6.72 -0.55
C ARG A 14 1.55 5.33 0.04
N ALA A 15 0.99 4.40 -0.72
CA ALA A 15 0.82 3.01 -0.28
C ALA A 15 2.18 2.32 -0.06
N ILE A 16 3.14 2.55 -0.96
CA ILE A 16 4.48 1.94 -0.89
C ILE A 16 5.45 2.67 0.05
N GLU A 17 5.12 3.88 0.48
CA GLU A 17 5.95 4.67 1.38
C GLU A 17 6.14 3.96 2.73
N GLY A 18 7.39 3.72 3.11
CA GLY A 18 7.74 2.98 4.33
C GLY A 18 7.54 1.46 4.25
N MET A 19 7.14 0.89 3.11
CA MET A 19 7.09 -0.56 2.92
C MET A 19 8.48 -1.14 2.67
N THR A 20 8.86 -2.18 3.40
CA THR A 20 10.04 -3.00 3.09
C THR A 20 9.72 -3.99 1.96
N ILE A 21 9.73 -3.49 0.72
CA ILE A 21 9.42 -4.25 -0.49
C ILE A 21 10.45 -3.93 -1.59
N SER A 22 10.91 -4.95 -2.31
CA SER A 22 11.89 -4.79 -3.38
C SER A 22 11.29 -4.10 -4.62
N GLU A 23 12.13 -3.50 -5.46
CA GLU A 23 11.71 -2.76 -6.66
C GLU A 23 10.89 -3.60 -7.64
N ARG A 24 11.25 -4.87 -7.83
CA ARG A 24 10.55 -5.75 -8.80
C ARG A 24 9.08 -5.99 -8.43
N PRO A 25 8.74 -6.36 -7.17
CA PRO A 25 7.35 -6.35 -6.70
C PRO A 25 6.64 -4.99 -6.79
N ILE A 26 7.32 -3.87 -6.53
CA ILE A 26 6.74 -2.53 -6.73
C ILE A 26 6.35 -2.33 -8.19
N ALA A 27 7.23 -2.67 -9.12
CA ALA A 27 6.98 -2.54 -10.55
C ALA A 27 5.80 -3.41 -11.02
N MET A 28 5.70 -4.65 -10.53
CA MET A 28 4.54 -5.52 -10.79
C MET A 28 3.23 -4.89 -10.29
N ALA A 29 3.24 -4.39 -9.05
CA ALA A 29 2.05 -3.79 -8.45
C ALA A 29 1.66 -2.48 -9.16
N ARG A 30 2.62 -1.67 -9.61
CA ARG A 30 2.37 -0.45 -10.38
C ARG A 30 1.73 -0.74 -11.72
N ALA A 31 2.29 -1.68 -12.48
CA ALA A 31 1.76 -2.09 -13.78
C ALA A 31 0.28 -2.50 -13.69
N VAL A 32 -0.08 -3.21 -12.61
CA VAL A 32 -1.45 -3.68 -12.40
C VAL A 32 -2.35 -2.62 -11.76
N LEU A 33 -1.94 -1.96 -10.68
CA LEU A 33 -2.82 -1.07 -9.90
C LEU A 33 -2.95 0.33 -10.51
N VAL A 34 -1.91 0.82 -11.19
CA VAL A 34 -1.85 2.17 -11.77
C VAL A 34 -2.04 2.10 -13.29
N ASP A 35 -1.18 1.34 -13.99
CA ASP A 35 -1.13 1.35 -15.47
C ASP A 35 -2.24 0.52 -16.14
N GLY A 36 -3.05 -0.18 -15.33
CA GLY A 36 -4.22 -0.88 -15.85
C GLY A 36 -3.97 -2.28 -16.38
N MET A 37 -2.71 -2.75 -16.40
CA MET A 37 -2.32 -4.05 -16.96
C MET A 37 -3.02 -5.21 -16.22
N SER A 38 -3.36 -6.28 -16.94
CA SER A 38 -3.86 -7.49 -16.29
C SER A 38 -2.71 -8.21 -15.57
N GLN A 39 -3.00 -8.93 -14.49
CA GLN A 39 -1.97 -9.71 -13.78
C GLN A 39 -1.32 -10.77 -14.68
N SER A 40 -2.08 -11.33 -15.63
CA SER A 40 -1.59 -12.31 -16.60
C SER A 40 -0.64 -11.69 -17.61
N ASP A 41 -0.90 -10.46 -18.05
CA ASP A 41 -0.02 -9.75 -18.98
C ASP A 41 1.26 -9.29 -18.28
N CYS A 42 1.15 -8.80 -17.05
CA CYS A 42 2.30 -8.47 -16.21
C CYS A 42 3.19 -9.69 -15.95
N ALA A 43 2.58 -10.84 -15.64
CA ALA A 43 3.30 -12.10 -15.44
C ALA A 43 4.10 -12.51 -16.69
N ARG A 44 3.48 -12.39 -17.87
CA ARG A 44 4.14 -12.66 -19.16
C ARG A 44 5.27 -11.66 -19.44
N ALA A 45 4.99 -10.36 -19.32
CA ALA A 45 5.95 -9.29 -19.60
C ALA A 45 7.19 -9.35 -18.69
N MET A 46 7.02 -9.75 -17.43
CA MET A 46 8.11 -9.82 -16.44
C MET A 46 8.70 -11.22 -16.25
N SER A 47 8.23 -12.21 -17.03
CA SER A 47 8.63 -13.63 -16.95
C SER A 47 8.58 -14.17 -15.51
N VAL A 48 7.46 -13.94 -14.84
CA VAL A 48 7.18 -14.41 -13.47
C VAL A 48 5.88 -15.20 -13.42
N SER A 49 5.66 -15.93 -12.32
CA SER A 49 4.38 -16.61 -12.11
C SER A 49 3.27 -15.60 -11.82
N ARG A 50 2.03 -15.93 -12.25
CA ARG A 50 0.83 -15.12 -11.93
C ARG A 50 0.65 -14.96 -10.41
N ASN A 51 1.01 -15.97 -9.63
CA ASN A 51 0.95 -15.91 -8.17
C ASN A 51 1.90 -14.88 -7.59
N ALA A 52 3.12 -14.73 -8.14
CA ALA A 52 4.06 -13.69 -7.70
C ALA A 52 3.50 -12.28 -7.94
N VAL A 53 2.85 -12.06 -9.09
CA VAL A 53 2.16 -10.79 -9.38
C VAL A 53 1.01 -10.57 -8.40
N SER A 54 0.18 -11.58 -8.16
CA SER A 54 -0.94 -11.51 -7.21
C SER A 54 -0.48 -11.15 -5.79
N LEU A 55 0.60 -11.78 -5.30
CA LEU A 55 1.18 -11.48 -4.00
C LEU A 55 1.67 -10.03 -3.90
N ALA A 56 2.36 -9.52 -4.93
CA ALA A 56 2.83 -8.15 -4.96
C ALA A 56 1.68 -7.13 -4.97
N VAL A 57 0.66 -7.39 -5.80
CA VAL A 57 -0.53 -6.55 -5.91
C VAL A 57 -1.32 -6.49 -4.59
N ASN A 58 -1.57 -7.65 -3.98
CA ASN A 58 -2.31 -7.72 -2.72
C ASN A 58 -1.53 -7.01 -1.61
N ARG A 59 -0.21 -7.19 -1.54
CA ARG A 59 0.61 -6.53 -0.52
C ARG A 59 0.53 -5.00 -0.56
N VAL A 60 0.55 -4.40 -1.76
CA VAL A 60 0.39 -2.95 -1.90
C VAL A 60 -1.06 -2.52 -1.63
N ARG A 61 -2.04 -3.32 -2.04
CA ARG A 61 -3.45 -3.06 -1.77
C ARG A 61 -3.76 -3.08 -0.28
N ASP A 62 -3.28 -4.07 0.44
CA ASP A 62 -3.45 -4.19 1.90
C ASP A 62 -2.80 -3.01 2.62
N ALA A 63 -1.65 -2.53 2.14
CA ALA A 63 -0.97 -1.35 2.69
C ALA A 63 -1.77 -0.05 2.47
N PHE A 64 -2.48 0.05 1.34
CA PHE A 64 -3.38 1.16 1.04
C PHE A 64 -4.68 1.07 1.86
N GLU A 65 -5.34 -0.09 1.89
CA GLU A 65 -6.60 -0.32 2.61
C GLU A 65 -6.45 -0.28 4.13
N ALA A 66 -5.23 -0.49 4.65
CA ALA A 66 -4.93 -0.29 6.07
C ALA A 66 -5.08 1.18 6.52
N VAL A 67 -5.22 2.14 5.60
CA VAL A 67 -5.52 3.54 5.91
C VAL A 67 -7.04 3.75 5.84
N PRO A 68 -7.71 4.05 6.97
CA PRO A 68 -9.15 4.29 7.00
C PRO A 68 -9.56 5.50 6.13
N VAL A 69 -10.81 5.51 5.65
CA VAL A 69 -11.35 6.64 4.89
C VAL A 69 -11.32 7.91 5.76
N GLY A 70 -10.81 9.01 5.21
CA GLY A 70 -10.64 10.27 5.92
C GLY A 70 -9.34 10.37 6.73
N PHE A 71 -8.49 9.32 6.69
CA PHE A 71 -7.18 9.30 7.34
C PHE A 71 -6.07 9.27 6.30
N GLU A 72 -4.91 9.77 6.69
CA GLU A 72 -3.71 9.80 5.85
C GLU A 72 -2.51 9.26 6.62
N ARG A 73 -1.72 8.39 5.98
CA ARG A 73 -0.42 7.96 6.50
C ARG A 73 0.60 9.05 6.19
N VAL A 74 1.27 9.58 7.22
CA VAL A 74 2.29 10.64 7.08
C VAL A 74 3.64 10.17 7.60
N THR A 75 4.71 10.52 6.88
CA THR A 75 6.10 10.36 7.31
C THR A 75 6.75 11.73 7.34
N ALA A 76 7.31 12.16 8.47
CA ALA A 76 7.89 13.49 8.62
C ALA A 76 9.07 13.50 9.61
N ILE A 77 10.02 14.40 9.38
CA ILE A 77 11.12 14.70 10.31
C ILE A 77 10.67 15.88 11.19
N LEU A 78 10.59 15.66 12.51
CA LEU A 78 10.05 16.63 13.47
C LEU A 78 10.97 16.77 14.68
N PRO A 79 11.00 17.95 15.35
CA PRO A 79 11.60 18.10 16.67
C PRO A 79 10.98 17.14 17.71
N ILE A 80 11.77 16.73 18.71
CA ILE A 80 11.39 15.70 19.70
C ILE A 80 10.03 15.99 20.36
N HIS A 81 9.77 17.23 20.74
CA HIS A 81 8.51 17.61 21.41
C HIS A 81 7.29 17.42 20.49
N GLN A 82 7.40 17.72 19.19
CA GLN A 82 6.32 17.50 18.23
C GLN A 82 6.15 16.01 17.91
N ALA A 83 7.26 15.28 17.79
CA ALA A 83 7.21 13.82 17.61
C ALA A 83 6.52 13.12 18.78
N SER A 84 6.71 13.61 20.01
CA SER A 84 6.00 13.10 21.20
C SER A 84 4.48 13.30 21.10
N VAL A 85 4.03 14.46 20.61
CA VAL A 85 2.60 14.74 20.37
C VAL A 85 2.01 13.77 19.34
N VAL A 86 2.68 13.59 18.20
CA VAL A 86 2.24 12.67 17.13
C VAL A 86 2.20 11.22 17.61
N LYS A 87 3.18 10.78 18.40
CA LYS A 87 3.18 9.44 19.04
C LYS A 87 1.97 9.28 19.96
N GLY A 88 1.69 10.28 20.79
CA GLY A 88 0.52 10.28 21.67
C GLY A 88 -0.81 10.28 20.92
N TRP A 89 -0.89 10.84 19.71
CA TRP A 89 -2.08 10.69 18.85
C TRP A 89 -2.23 9.26 18.34
N ASN A 90 -1.14 8.63 17.89
CA ASN A 90 -1.16 7.26 17.39
C ASN A 90 -1.55 6.23 18.46
N GLU A 91 -1.16 6.44 19.72
CA GLU A 91 -1.55 5.57 20.85
C GLU A 91 -3.04 5.69 21.22
N ARG A 92 -3.60 6.89 21.11
CA ARG A 92 -5.01 7.18 21.39
C ARG A 92 -5.92 6.92 20.18
N ALA A 93 -5.33 6.74 19.00
CA ALA A 93 -6.06 6.49 17.78
C ALA A 93 -6.84 5.17 17.90
N PRO A 94 -8.18 5.16 17.71
CA PRO A 94 -9.00 3.96 17.81
C PRO A 94 -8.76 2.97 16.65
N PHE A 95 -7.82 3.25 15.75
CA PHE A 95 -7.52 2.46 14.55
C PHE A 95 -6.64 1.23 14.81
N LYS A 96 -6.36 0.88 16.07
CA LYS A 96 -5.93 -0.48 16.43
C LYS A 96 -7.10 -1.42 16.13
N ARG A 97 -7.14 -1.85 14.87
CA ARG A 97 -8.05 -2.83 14.28
C ARG A 97 -8.81 -3.63 15.34
N GLU A 98 -10.12 -3.39 15.38
CA GLU A 98 -11.06 -4.48 15.46
C GLU A 98 -10.79 -5.37 14.24
N VAL A 99 -9.80 -6.27 14.35
CA VAL A 99 -9.67 -7.42 13.45
C VAL A 99 -10.79 -8.35 13.87
N ALA A 100 -12.01 -8.04 13.43
CA ALA A 100 -13.16 -8.87 13.65
C ALA A 100 -13.04 -10.13 12.78
N ARG A 101 -12.83 -11.26 13.49
CA ARG A 101 -13.15 -12.66 13.16
C ARG A 101 -12.49 -13.34 11.97
#